data_AF-A0A3S3HHB6-F1
#
_entry.id   AF-A0A3S3HHB6-F1
#
_cell.length_a   1.000
_cell.length_b   1.000
_cell.length_c   1.000
_cell.angle_alpha   90.00
_cell.angle_beta   90.00
_cell.angle_gamma   90.00
#
_symmetry.space_group_name_H-M   'P 1'
#
loop_
_entity.id
_entity.type
_entity.pdbx_description
1 polymer ?
#
loop_
_entity_poly.entity_id
_entity_poly.type
_entity_poly.pdbx_seq_one_letter_code
_entity_poly.pdbx_strand_id
1 'polypeptide(L)'
;MINEERVVTPGSVPPGSRFKGYTDFLVQDVVLRPHVIRFRRERWLRPDGTTLTAPLPATLSGHFGPGLQRFMVALYHQGQVTMPRLLELLLGLGMAISKRQFVRLLIADKEPFLAEARDVLRAGLASAWISVDDTGARHQGRNATCTQIGNEHFAWFATWPARL
;
A
#
# COMPACT_ATOMS: atom_id res chain seq x y z
N MET A 1 -1.87 -14.38 11.32
CA MET A 1 -1.63 -13.43 12.43
C MET A 1 -2.99 -13.06 12.99
N ILE A 2 -3.18 -13.13 14.31
CA ILE A 2 -4.40 -12.68 14.99
C ILE A 2 -4.13 -11.27 15.53
N ASN A 3 -4.99 -10.31 15.19
CA ASN A 3 -4.82 -8.91 15.61
C ASN A 3 -5.52 -8.60 16.94
N GLU A 4 -6.57 -9.34 17.27
CA GLU A 4 -7.36 -9.20 18.49
C GLU A 4 -7.91 -10.56 18.90
N GLU A 5 -7.87 -10.87 20.19
CA GLU A 5 -8.49 -12.06 20.77
C GLU A 5 -9.60 -11.63 21.72
N ARG A 6 -10.79 -12.22 21.55
CA ARG A 6 -11.96 -11.96 22.40
C ARG A 6 -12.48 -13.26 22.97
N VAL A 7 -12.50 -13.35 24.30
CA VAL A 7 -13.14 -14.48 25.00
C VAL A 7 -14.63 -14.21 25.10
N VAL A 8 -15.44 -15.11 24.56
CA VAL A 8 -16.90 -15.08 24.70
C VAL A 8 -17.30 -16.00 25.86
N THR A 9 -18.10 -15.49 26.79
CA THR A 9 -18.64 -16.29 27.90
C THR A 9 -20.09 -16.70 27.62
N PRO A 10 -20.52 -17.90 28.05
CA PRO A 10 -21.86 -18.41 27.74
C PRO A 10 -23.02 -17.73 28.51
N GLY A 11 -22.78 -16.61 29.19
CA GLY A 11 -23.77 -15.87 30.00
C GLY A 11 -24.22 -16.63 31.26
N SER A 12 -24.89 -17.77 31.10
CA SER A 12 -25.27 -18.69 32.17
C SER A 12 -24.72 -20.09 31.89
N VAL A 13 -24.18 -20.75 32.92
CA VAL A 13 -23.64 -22.10 32.83
C VAL A 13 -24.47 -23.01 33.74
N PRO A 14 -25.05 -24.13 33.24
CA PRO A 14 -25.82 -25.04 34.06
C PRO A 14 -25.02 -25.57 35.26
N PRO A 15 -25.63 -25.68 36.46
CA PRO A 15 -24.99 -26.26 37.63
C PRO A 15 -24.43 -27.67 37.34
N GLY A 16 -23.25 -27.98 37.88
CA GLY A 16 -22.55 -29.25 37.62
C GLY A 16 -21.68 -29.26 36.35
N SER A 17 -21.72 -28.19 35.54
CA SER A 17 -20.78 -28.04 34.43
C SER A 17 -19.37 -27.75 34.92
N ARG A 18 -18.36 -28.24 34.19
CA ARG A 18 -16.95 -27.88 34.40
C ARG A 18 -16.39 -27.18 33.18
N PHE A 19 -15.50 -26.21 33.39
CA PHE A 19 -14.76 -25.59 32.31
C PHE A 19 -13.83 -26.62 31.65
N LYS A 20 -13.88 -26.74 30.32
CA LYS A 20 -13.08 -27.70 29.53
C LYS A 20 -12.01 -27.02 28.66
N GLY A 21 -12.00 -25.69 28.58
CA GLY A 21 -11.15 -24.91 27.67
C GLY A 21 -11.98 -24.10 26.68
N TYR A 22 -11.31 -23.52 25.69
CA TYR A 22 -11.92 -22.74 24.62
C TYR A 22 -12.13 -23.57 23.36
N THR A 23 -13.09 -23.16 22.54
CA THR A 23 -13.24 -23.63 21.16
C THR A 23 -13.12 -22.41 20.27
N ASP A 24 -12.08 -22.38 19.43
CA ASP A 24 -11.74 -21.18 18.67
C ASP A 24 -12.67 -21.01 17.47
N PHE A 25 -13.10 -19.77 17.24
CA PHE A 25 -13.82 -19.37 16.04
C PHE A 25 -13.17 -18.11 15.46
N LEU A 26 -12.49 -18.26 14.31
CA LEU A 26 -11.77 -17.17 13.66
C LEU A 26 -12.68 -16.39 12.71
N VAL A 27 -12.77 -15.08 12.94
CA VAL A 27 -13.36 -14.12 12.00
C VAL A 27 -12.23 -13.33 11.34
N GLN A 28 -12.24 -13.28 10.00
CA GLN A 28 -11.34 -12.43 9.22
C GLN A 28 -12.15 -11.29 8.62
N ASP A 29 -11.76 -10.04 8.93
CA ASP A 29 -12.44 -8.83 8.50
C ASP A 29 -11.44 -7.79 7.96
N VAL A 30 -11.93 -6.81 7.20
CA VAL A 30 -11.14 -5.74 6.59
C VAL A 30 -11.48 -4.40 7.24
N VAL A 31 -10.53 -3.83 7.99
CA VAL A 31 -10.70 -2.53 8.63
C VAL A 31 -10.15 -1.41 7.74
N LEU A 32 -11.04 -0.65 7.11
CA LEU A 32 -10.69 0.57 6.37
C LEU A 32 -11.04 1.80 7.19
N ARG A 33 -10.02 2.55 7.63
CA ARG A 33 -10.19 3.82 8.34
C ARG A 33 -9.04 4.79 8.05
N PRO A 34 -9.29 6.11 8.01
CA PRO A 34 -8.22 7.09 8.08
C PRO A 34 -7.41 6.93 9.36
N HIS A 35 -6.09 6.99 9.23
CA HIS A 35 -5.18 7.10 10.37
C HIS A 35 -4.39 8.41 10.24
N VAL A 36 -4.85 9.45 10.93
CA VAL A 36 -4.32 10.83 10.79
C VAL A 36 -3.45 11.17 11.99
N ILE A 37 -2.18 11.48 11.74
CA ILE A 37 -1.21 11.85 12.78
C ILE A 37 -0.87 13.34 12.62
N ARG A 38 -1.02 14.12 13.70
CA ARG A 38 -0.61 15.53 13.74
C ARG A 38 0.76 15.66 14.39
N PHE A 39 1.78 15.94 13.58
CA PHE A 39 3.10 16.32 14.08
C PHE A 39 3.09 17.80 14.49
N ARG A 40 3.15 18.07 15.78
CA ARG A 40 3.39 19.43 16.31
C ARG A 40 4.90 19.61 16.44
N ARG A 41 5.47 20.45 15.59
CA ARG A 41 6.90 20.73 15.55
C ARG A 41 7.17 21.97 16.37
N GLU A 42 8.16 21.90 17.26
CA GLU A 42 8.62 23.08 17.97
C GLU A 42 9.17 24.11 16.98
N ARG A 43 8.90 25.38 17.27
CA ARG A 43 9.37 26.51 16.50
C ARG A 43 9.89 27.58 17.46
N TRP A 44 11.15 27.93 17.30
CA TRP A 44 11.89 28.83 18.18
C TRP A 44 12.36 30.04 17.38
N LEU A 45 12.27 31.24 17.97
CA LEU A 45 12.95 32.42 17.46
C LEU A 45 14.34 32.47 18.07
N ARG A 46 15.37 32.48 17.23
CA ARG A 46 16.76 32.62 17.68
C ARG A 46 17.06 34.09 18.00
N PRO A 47 18.06 34.37 18.87
CA PRO A 47 18.44 35.75 19.21
C PRO A 47 18.82 36.63 18.01
N ASP A 48 19.26 36.02 16.90
CA ASP A 48 19.58 36.71 15.63
C ASP A 48 18.35 37.04 14.77
N GLY A 49 17.13 36.78 15.27
CA GLY A 49 15.87 37.01 14.56
C GLY A 49 15.46 35.90 13.59
N THR A 50 16.25 34.84 13.44
CA THR A 50 15.92 33.74 12.53
C THR A 50 15.09 32.65 13.23
N THR A 51 14.27 31.92 12.47
CA THR A 51 13.44 30.83 13.03
C THR A 51 14.16 29.48 12.95
N LEU A 52 14.19 28.73 14.06
CA LEU A 52 14.50 27.30 14.09
C LEU A 52 13.21 26.50 14.22
N THR A 53 12.97 25.51 13.34
CA THR A 53 11.83 24.59 13.46
C THR A 53 12.33 23.17 13.53
N ALA A 54 11.91 22.40 14.53
CA ALA A 54 12.29 21.00 14.70
C ALA A 54 12.02 20.22 13.40
N PRO A 55 12.94 19.39 12.87
CA PRO A 55 12.73 18.70 11.60
C PRO A 55 11.59 17.68 11.70
N LEU A 56 11.02 17.30 10.55
CA LEU A 56 10.16 16.12 10.47
C LEU A 56 11.03 14.85 10.52
N PRO A 57 10.50 13.70 11.00
CA PRO A 57 11.14 12.41 10.81
C PRO A 57 11.51 12.19 9.33
N ALA A 58 12.72 11.69 9.07
CA ALA A 58 13.22 11.46 7.72
C ALA A 58 12.37 10.48 6.90
N THR A 59 11.56 9.66 7.58
CA THR A 59 10.64 8.70 6.98
C THR A 59 9.38 9.34 6.38
N LEU A 60 9.15 10.64 6.59
CA LEU A 60 7.99 11.35 6.05
C LEU A 60 8.34 12.09 4.76
N SER A 61 7.87 11.56 3.63
CA SER A 61 7.83 12.28 2.35
C SER A 61 6.41 12.78 2.08
N GLY A 62 6.16 14.06 2.32
CA GLY A 62 4.87 14.70 2.09
C GLY A 62 3.81 14.46 3.19
N HIS A 63 2.54 14.64 2.83
CA HIS A 63 1.41 14.64 3.77
C HIS A 63 0.68 13.29 3.87
N PHE A 64 1.05 12.30 3.05
CA PHE A 64 0.39 11.01 2.98
C PHE A 64 1.39 9.89 3.23
N GLY A 65 1.13 9.08 4.25
CA GLY A 65 2.02 8.02 4.68
C GLY A 65 2.15 6.86 3.67
N PRO A 66 3.21 6.04 3.81
CA PRO A 66 3.56 4.98 2.86
C PRO A 66 2.48 3.88 2.75
N GLY A 67 1.71 3.63 3.82
CA GLY A 67 0.60 2.67 3.79
C GLY A 67 -0.50 3.07 2.80
N LEU A 68 -0.88 4.35 2.78
CA LEU A 68 -1.85 4.86 1.81
C LEU A 68 -1.29 4.81 0.39
N GLN A 69 -0.02 5.18 0.20
CA GLN A 69 0.63 5.14 -1.11
C GLN A 69 0.60 3.73 -1.71
N ARG A 70 1.00 2.71 -0.93
CA ARG A 70 0.94 1.30 -1.35
C ARG A 70 -0.48 0.87 -1.68
N PHE A 71 -1.45 1.21 -0.84
CA PHE A 71 -2.86 0.88 -1.06
C PHE A 71 -3.38 1.48 -2.38
N MET A 72 -3.06 2.74 -2.67
CA MET A 72 -3.49 3.40 -3.91
C MET A 72 -2.84 2.80 -5.16
N VAL A 73 -1.53 2.53 -5.11
CA VAL A 73 -0.80 1.91 -6.22
C VAL A 73 -1.36 0.51 -6.51
N ALA A 74 -1.63 -0.29 -5.47
CA ALA A 74 -2.22 -1.61 -5.62
C ALA A 74 -3.61 -1.53 -6.26
N LEU A 75 -4.52 -0.70 -5.74
CA LEU A 75 -5.86 -0.60 -6.32
C LEU A 75 -5.87 -0.02 -7.74
N TYR A 76 -5.01 0.96 -8.03
CA TYR A 76 -4.96 1.59 -9.34
C TYR A 76 -4.36 0.66 -10.40
N HIS A 77 -3.20 0.07 -10.13
CA HIS A 77 -2.49 -0.74 -11.12
C HIS A 77 -2.94 -2.20 -11.14
N GLN A 78 -3.06 -2.85 -9.98
CA GLN A 78 -3.45 -4.25 -9.89
C GLN A 78 -4.97 -4.41 -9.88
N GLY A 79 -5.67 -3.59 -9.10
CA GLY A 79 -7.13 -3.62 -9.01
C GLY A 79 -7.86 -2.95 -10.18
N GLN A 80 -7.13 -2.30 -11.08
CA GLN A 80 -7.66 -1.54 -12.23
C GLN A 80 -8.76 -0.52 -11.84
N VAL A 81 -8.76 -0.05 -10.59
CA VAL A 81 -9.75 0.91 -10.11
C VAL A 81 -9.41 2.28 -10.67
N THR A 82 -10.38 2.93 -11.29
CA THR A 82 -10.16 4.25 -11.92
C THR A 82 -9.85 5.32 -10.87
N MET A 83 -9.07 6.34 -11.26
CA MET A 83 -8.72 7.44 -10.34
C MET A 83 -9.95 8.14 -9.72
N PRO A 84 -11.04 8.45 -10.47
CA PRO A 84 -12.21 9.08 -9.87
C PRO A 84 -12.84 8.22 -8.78
N ARG A 85 -12.92 6.89 -8.97
CA ARG A 85 -13.46 5.95 -7.99
C ARG A 85 -12.57 5.83 -6.75
N LEU A 86 -11.26 5.83 -6.95
CA LEU A 86 -10.32 5.84 -5.83
C LEU A 86 -10.41 7.12 -5.02
N LEU A 87 -10.53 8.28 -5.68
CA LEU A 87 -10.71 9.54 -4.99
C LEU A 87 -12.04 9.58 -4.21
N GLU A 88 -13.13 9.13 -4.84
CA GLU A 88 -14.45 9.00 -4.21
C GLU A 88 -14.39 8.11 -2.96
N LEU A 89 -13.74 6.95 -3.05
CA LEU A 89 -13.52 6.04 -1.92
C LEU A 89 -12.77 6.74 -0.77
N LEU A 90 -11.66 7.43 -1.06
CA LEU A 90 -10.88 8.11 -0.03
C LEU A 90 -11.67 9.23 0.66
N LEU A 91 -12.41 10.03 -0.11
CA LEU A 91 -13.26 11.07 0.42
C LEU A 91 -14.39 10.49 1.27
N GLY A 92 -15.02 9.40 0.83
CA GLY A 92 -16.05 8.67 1.59
C GLY A 92 -15.53 8.08 2.89
N LEU A 93 -14.26 7.69 2.94
CA LEU A 93 -13.58 7.27 4.17
C LEU A 93 -13.24 8.45 5.10
N GLY A 94 -13.37 9.70 4.65
CA GLY A 94 -13.06 10.90 5.44
C GLY A 94 -11.63 11.43 5.27
N MET A 95 -10.91 11.01 4.22
CA MET A 95 -9.57 11.52 3.93
C MET A 95 -9.63 12.92 3.30
N ALA A 96 -8.85 13.86 3.83
CA ALA A 96 -8.68 15.19 3.22
C ALA A 96 -7.62 15.14 2.10
N ILE A 97 -8.06 14.88 0.87
CA ILE A 97 -7.17 14.78 -0.30
C ILE A 97 -7.78 15.44 -1.55
N SER A 98 -6.98 16.21 -2.27
CA SER A 98 -7.36 16.78 -3.57
C SER A 98 -7.00 15.85 -4.73
N LYS A 99 -7.67 16.01 -5.87
CA LYS A 99 -7.33 15.31 -7.13
C LYS A 99 -5.86 15.49 -7.52
N ARG A 100 -5.30 16.70 -7.34
CA ARG A 100 -3.89 16.98 -7.68
C ARG A 100 -2.93 16.22 -6.77
N GLN A 101 -3.20 16.19 -5.46
CA GLN A 101 -2.41 15.40 -4.52
C GLN A 101 -2.51 13.91 -4.84
N PHE A 102 -3.70 13.42 -5.16
CA PHE A 102 -3.91 12.04 -5.58
C PHE A 102 -3.08 11.65 -6.80
N VAL A 103 -3.12 12.48 -7.86
CA VAL A 103 -2.31 12.25 -9.06
C VAL A 103 -0.82 12.23 -8.71
N ARG A 104 -0.33 13.18 -7.89
CA ARG A 104 1.08 13.17 -7.44
C ARG A 104 1.42 11.89 -6.67
N LEU A 105 0.52 11.37 -5.84
CA LEU A 105 0.73 10.08 -5.17
C LEU A 105 0.84 8.90 -6.14
N LEU A 106 0.23 8.96 -7.32
CA LEU A 106 0.31 7.89 -8.32
C LEU A 106 1.52 8.01 -9.25
N ILE A 107 2.02 9.22 -9.52
CA ILE A 107 3.04 9.43 -10.58
C ILE A 107 4.39 9.95 -10.07
N ALA A 108 4.43 10.60 -8.90
CA ALA A 108 5.66 11.19 -8.39
C ALA A 108 6.45 10.19 -7.52
N ASP A 109 7.76 10.41 -7.45
CA ASP A 109 8.71 9.76 -6.55
C ASP A 109 8.58 8.23 -6.54
N LYS A 110 8.62 7.62 -7.74
CA LYS A 110 8.47 6.16 -7.94
C LYS A 110 9.77 5.40 -7.91
N GLU A 111 10.89 6.09 -7.78
CA GLU A 111 12.22 5.50 -7.71
C GLU A 111 12.34 4.42 -6.63
N PRO A 112 11.79 4.59 -5.41
CA PRO A 112 11.85 3.52 -4.40
C PRO A 112 11.05 2.27 -4.81
N PHE A 113 9.86 2.43 -5.40
CA PHE A 113 9.06 1.30 -5.88
C PHE A 113 9.71 0.61 -7.08
N LEU A 114 10.34 1.38 -7.97
CA LEU A 114 11.08 0.84 -9.11
C LEU A 114 12.34 0.10 -8.65
N ALA A 115 13.03 0.60 -7.62
CA ALA A 115 14.15 -0.10 -7.00
C ALA A 115 13.69 -1.42 -6.36
N GLU A 116 12.62 -1.38 -5.58
CA GLU A 116 12.01 -2.57 -4.98
C GLU A 116 11.60 -3.60 -6.04
N ALA A 117 10.92 -3.18 -7.12
CA ALA A 117 10.54 -4.07 -8.21
C ALA A 117 11.75 -4.72 -8.91
N ARG A 118 12.87 -4.00 -9.05
CA ARG A 118 14.13 -4.56 -9.58
C ARG A 118 14.77 -5.55 -8.63
N ASP A 119 14.70 -5.29 -7.33
CA ASP A 119 15.23 -6.21 -6.31
C ASP A 119 14.39 -7.49 -6.24
N VAL A 120 13.06 -7.38 -6.36
CA VAL A 120 12.15 -8.53 -6.50
C VAL A 120 12.48 -9.34 -7.74
N LEU A 121 12.67 -8.71 -8.90
CA LEU A 121 13.09 -9.42 -10.11
C LEU A 121 14.44 -10.12 -9.90
N ARG A 122 15.44 -9.43 -9.34
CA ARG A 122 16.77 -10.00 -9.10
C ARG A 122 16.70 -11.23 -8.18
N ALA A 123 15.93 -11.16 -7.11
CA ALA A 123 15.71 -12.28 -6.21
C ALA A 123 14.94 -13.41 -6.90
N GLY A 124 13.89 -13.08 -7.65
CA GLY A 124 13.05 -14.03 -8.36
C GLY A 124 13.80 -14.81 -9.45
N LEU A 125 14.75 -14.18 -10.14
CA LEU A 125 15.61 -14.83 -11.14
C LEU A 125 16.54 -15.91 -10.55
N ALA A 126 16.74 -15.95 -9.24
CA ALA A 126 17.48 -17.02 -8.57
C ALA A 126 16.61 -18.27 -8.27
N SER A 127 15.33 -18.24 -8.61
CA SER A 127 14.42 -19.37 -8.42
C SER A 127 14.76 -20.55 -9.33
N ALA A 128 14.38 -21.76 -8.91
CA ALA A 128 14.59 -22.97 -9.70
C ALA A 128 13.91 -22.92 -11.08
N TRP A 129 12.82 -22.16 -11.20
CA TRP A 129 12.11 -21.96 -12.45
C TRP A 129 11.46 -20.56 -12.51
N ILE A 130 11.30 -20.06 -13.73
CA ILE A 130 10.58 -18.83 -14.08
C ILE A 130 9.78 -19.06 -15.36
N SER A 131 8.66 -18.35 -15.51
CA SER A 131 7.97 -18.18 -16.79
C SER A 131 8.23 -16.78 -17.34
N VAL A 132 8.22 -16.68 -18.67
CA VAL A 132 8.29 -15.41 -19.39
C VAL A 132 7.21 -15.41 -20.46
N ASP A 133 6.44 -14.32 -20.53
CA ASP A 133 5.44 -14.10 -21.56
C ASP A 133 5.55 -12.68 -22.11
N ASP A 134 5.24 -12.50 -23.40
CA ASP A 134 5.19 -11.20 -24.05
C ASP A 134 3.77 -10.97 -24.59
N THR A 135 3.08 -9.97 -24.02
CA THR A 135 1.74 -9.57 -24.43
C THR A 135 1.79 -8.23 -25.16
N GLY A 136 1.10 -8.12 -26.30
CA GLY A 136 0.95 -6.86 -27.03
C GLY A 136 0.27 -5.79 -26.18
N ALA A 137 0.83 -4.58 -26.17
CA ALA A 137 0.35 -3.44 -25.39
C ALA A 137 0.31 -2.16 -26.24
N ARG A 138 -0.42 -1.15 -25.76
CA ARG A 138 -0.28 0.23 -26.25
C ARG A 138 0.25 1.12 -25.15
N HIS A 139 1.33 1.83 -25.44
CA HIS A 139 1.92 2.79 -24.54
C HIS A 139 2.01 4.16 -25.22
N GLN A 140 1.39 5.18 -24.63
CA GLN A 140 1.34 6.55 -25.18
C GLN A 140 0.89 6.58 -26.66
N GLY A 141 -0.10 5.75 -27.01
CA GLY A 141 -0.63 5.68 -28.37
C GLY A 141 0.26 4.92 -29.37
N ARG A 142 1.40 4.35 -28.96
CA ARG A 142 2.26 3.53 -29.81
C ARG A 142 2.14 2.05 -29.44
N ASN A 143 2.32 1.18 -30.44
CA ASN A 143 2.40 -0.26 -30.18
C ASN A 143 3.64 -0.55 -29.34
N ALA A 144 3.47 -1.41 -28.36
CA ALA A 144 4.45 -1.78 -27.37
C ALA A 144 4.30 -3.28 -27.05
N THR A 145 5.29 -3.85 -26.38
CA THR A 145 5.22 -5.21 -25.85
C THR A 145 5.41 -5.14 -24.34
N CYS A 146 4.48 -5.74 -23.59
CA CYS A 146 4.59 -5.91 -22.16
C CYS A 146 5.17 -7.31 -21.88
N THR A 147 6.38 -7.36 -21.33
CA THR A 147 7.00 -8.60 -20.88
C THR A 147 6.59 -8.86 -19.43
N GLN A 148 6.06 -10.05 -19.18
CA GLN A 148 5.84 -10.60 -17.85
C GLN A 148 6.95 -11.60 -17.53
N ILE A 149 7.51 -11.54 -16.33
CA ILE A 149 8.44 -12.54 -15.77
C ILE A 149 7.92 -12.91 -14.38
N GLY A 150 7.86 -14.20 -14.05
CA GLY A 150 7.38 -14.59 -12.71
C GLY A 150 7.31 -16.09 -12.48
N ASN A 151 6.79 -16.45 -11.31
CA ASN A 151 6.44 -17.81 -10.90
C ASN A 151 5.39 -17.73 -9.76
N GLU A 152 5.24 -18.79 -8.96
CA GLU A 152 4.32 -18.83 -7.82
C GLU A 152 4.64 -17.82 -6.71
N HIS A 153 5.86 -17.26 -6.69
CA HIS A 153 6.34 -16.37 -5.64
C HIS A 153 6.41 -14.90 -6.06
N PHE A 154 6.51 -14.59 -7.36
CA PHE A 154 6.59 -13.21 -7.82
C PHE A 154 6.04 -13.01 -9.24
N ALA A 155 5.67 -11.76 -9.54
CA ALA A 155 5.41 -11.31 -10.90
C ALA A 155 6.05 -9.94 -11.10
N TRP A 156 6.70 -9.78 -12.24
CA TRP A 156 7.35 -8.55 -12.68
C TRP A 156 6.92 -8.22 -14.11
N PHE A 157 6.73 -6.95 -14.39
CA PHE A 157 6.27 -6.46 -15.69
C PHE A 157 7.13 -5.30 -16.17
N ALA A 158 7.44 -5.28 -17.46
CA ALA A 158 7.97 -4.10 -18.13
C ALA A 158 7.43 -3.93 -19.54
N THR A 159 7.22 -2.68 -19.92
CA THR A 159 6.78 -2.31 -21.26
C THR A 159 7.96 -1.82 -22.07
N TRP A 160 8.16 -2.44 -23.23
CA TRP A 160 9.16 -2.08 -24.22
C TRP A 160 8.47 -1.50 -25.46
N PRO A 161 9.14 -0.61 -26.22
CA PRO A 161 8.70 -0.32 -27.59
C PRO A 161 8.53 -1.62 -28.37
N ALA A 162 7.49 -1.71 -29.22
CA ALA A 162 7.31 -2.89 -30.05
C ALA A 162 8.59 -3.13 -30.85
N ARG A 163 9.09 -4.36 -30.85
CA ARG A 163 10.16 -4.76 -31.76
C ARG A 163 9.58 -4.65 -33.18
N LEU A 164 10.24 -3.86 -34.03
CA LEU A 164 9.94 -3.80 -35.46
C LEU A 164 10.06 -5.18 -36.09
#